data_AF-A0AA35S555-F1
#
_entry.id   AF-A0AA35S555-F1
#
_cell.length_a   1.000
_cell.length_b   1.000
_cell.length_c   1.000
_cell.angle_alpha   90.00
_cell.angle_beta   90.00
_cell.angle_gamma   90.00
#
_symmetry.space_group_name_H-M   'P 1'
#
loop_
_entity.id
_entity.type
_entity.pdbx_description
1 polymer ?
#
loop_
_entity_poly.entity_id
_entity_poly.type
_entity_poly.pdbx_seq_one_letter_code
_entity_poly.pdbx_strand_id
1 'polypeptide(L)'
;MTDEEIDSLSVSIKNFMAFYRANFTESTVTPKLHMLEEHVIPWLRQWRIGFGFMGEQGAESVHAAINHITPSYLNIPDRVQRLKGVLMEHHRQICPELTSCQPSVKRRKKKED
;
A
#
# COMPACT_ATOMS: atom_id res chain seq x y z
N MET A 1 12.32 -7.81 -13.61
CA MET A 1 12.77 -9.17 -13.26
C MET A 1 13.09 -9.92 -14.52
N THR A 2 14.30 -10.45 -14.61
CA THR A 2 14.74 -11.30 -15.73
C THR A 2 14.12 -12.69 -15.60
N ASP A 3 14.24 -13.49 -16.67
CA ASP A 3 13.72 -14.86 -16.67
C ASP A 3 14.49 -15.75 -15.69
N GLU A 4 15.80 -15.54 -15.55
CA GLU A 4 16.68 -16.26 -14.64
C GLU A 4 16.31 -15.99 -13.17
N GLU A 5 15.96 -14.74 -12.84
CA GLU A 5 15.48 -14.37 -11.51
C GLU A 5 14.15 -15.06 -11.18
N ILE A 6 13.25 -15.17 -12.16
CA ILE A 6 11.97 -15.88 -11.98
C ILE A 6 12.19 -17.38 -11.81
N ASP A 7 13.12 -17.99 -12.54
CA ASP A 7 13.43 -19.41 -12.39
C ASP A 7 14.05 -19.73 -11.03
N SER A 8 14.98 -18.88 -10.57
CA SER A 8 15.56 -18.99 -9.23
C SER A 8 14.49 -18.89 -8.14
N LEU A 9 13.55 -17.96 -8.29
CA LEU A 9 12.41 -17.82 -7.38
C LEU A 9 11.49 -19.06 -7.41
N SER A 10 11.21 -19.62 -8.59
CA SER A 10 10.41 -20.84 -8.76
C SER A 10 11.02 -22.03 -8.00
N VAL A 11 12.33 -22.22 -8.11
CA VAL A 11 13.05 -23.26 -7.37
C VAL A 11 12.94 -23.03 -5.86
N SER A 12 13.11 -21.78 -5.42
CA SER A 12 13.02 -21.41 -4.00
C SER A 12 11.63 -21.68 -3.41
N ILE A 13 10.56 -21.31 -4.13
CA ILE A 13 9.18 -21.56 -3.73
C ILE A 13 8.91 -23.07 -3.62
N LYS A 14 9.34 -23.85 -4.61
CA LYS A 14 9.18 -25.32 -4.59
C LYS A 14 9.89 -25.96 -3.40
N ASN A 15 11.13 -25.55 -3.13
CA ASN A 15 11.90 -26.05 -2.00
C ASN A 15 11.25 -25.70 -0.66
N PHE A 16 10.76 -24.46 -0.53
CA PHE A 16 10.03 -24.03 0.66
C PHE A 16 8.75 -24.83 0.86
N MET A 17 7.95 -25.04 -0.19
CA MET A 17 6.69 -25.79 -0.08
C MET A 17 6.92 -27.29 0.18
N ALA A 18 7.99 -27.87 -0.35
CA ALA A 18 8.41 -29.23 -0.01
C ALA A 18 8.82 -29.33 1.47
N PHE A 19 9.64 -28.39 1.95
CA PHE A 19 10.01 -28.31 3.36
C PHE A 19 8.79 -28.14 4.27
N TYR A 20 7.85 -27.26 3.90
CA TYR A 20 6.63 -27.01 4.67
C TYR A 20 5.82 -28.30 4.85
N ARG A 21 5.56 -29.03 3.76
CA ARG A 21 4.81 -30.29 3.82
C ARG A 21 5.54 -31.38 4.61
N ALA A 22 6.87 -31.42 4.57
CA ALA A 22 7.66 -32.42 5.29
C ALA A 22 7.70 -32.17 6.81
N ASN A 23 7.71 -30.91 7.25
CA ASN A 23 7.90 -30.55 8.67
C ASN A 23 6.58 -30.23 9.39
N PHE A 24 5.53 -29.86 8.65
CA PHE A 24 4.23 -29.49 9.20
C PHE A 24 3.15 -30.44 8.67
N THR A 25 3.28 -31.75 8.94
CA THR A 25 2.43 -32.81 8.35
C THR A 25 0.95 -32.67 8.67
N GLU A 26 0.62 -32.15 9.85
CA GLU A 26 -0.77 -31.92 10.29
C GLU A 26 -1.34 -30.58 9.80
N SER A 27 -0.52 -29.75 9.15
CA SER A 27 -0.95 -28.43 8.69
C SER A 27 -1.50 -28.49 7.26
N THR A 28 -2.50 -27.65 7.00
CA THR A 28 -3.07 -27.50 5.66
C THR A 28 -2.41 -26.35 4.91
N VAL A 29 -2.40 -26.43 3.58
CA VAL A 29 -1.92 -25.33 2.74
C VAL A 29 -2.96 -24.20 2.77
N THR A 30 -2.58 -23.08 3.38
CA THR A 30 -3.46 -21.90 3.42
C THR A 30 -3.62 -21.28 2.02
N PRO A 31 -4.68 -20.50 1.77
CA PRO A 31 -4.86 -19.80 0.49
C PRO A 31 -3.65 -18.94 0.10
N LYS A 32 -2.97 -18.30 1.06
CA LYS A 32 -1.77 -17.49 0.79
C LYS A 32 -0.60 -18.35 0.32
N LEU A 33 -0.42 -19.54 0.89
CA LEU A 33 0.61 -20.49 0.48
C LEU A 33 0.29 -21.07 -0.91
N HIS A 34 -0.97 -21.38 -1.17
CA HIS A 34 -1.41 -21.81 -2.51
C HIS A 34 -1.17 -20.73 -3.57
N MET A 35 -1.50 -19.46 -3.25
CA MET A 35 -1.19 -18.31 -4.12
C MET A 35 0.31 -18.20 -4.41
N LEU A 36 1.15 -18.35 -3.38
CA LEU A 36 2.60 -18.34 -3.52
C LEU A 36 3.09 -19.48 -4.43
N GLU A 37 2.60 -20.69 -4.21
CA GLU A 37 3.05 -21.90 -4.91
C GLU A 37 2.64 -21.92 -6.39
N GLU A 38 1.37 -21.63 -6.67
CA GLU A 38 0.79 -21.89 -7.99
C GLU A 38 0.67 -20.64 -8.87
N HIS A 39 0.49 -19.46 -8.27
CA HIS A 39 0.09 -18.26 -9.03
C HIS A 39 1.19 -17.22 -9.17
N VAL A 40 2.20 -17.23 -8.30
CA VAL A 40 3.26 -16.20 -8.32
C VAL A 40 4.11 -16.25 -9.59
N ILE A 41 4.55 -17.44 -10.00
CA ILE A 41 5.40 -17.58 -11.19
C ILE A 41 4.66 -17.25 -12.49
N PRO A 42 3.45 -17.77 -12.76
CA PRO A 42 2.67 -17.38 -13.94
C PRO A 42 2.46 -15.87 -14.04
N TRP A 43 2.09 -15.22 -12.92
CA TRP A 43 1.91 -13.77 -12.88
C TRP A 43 3.17 -13.00 -13.24
N LEU A 44 4.31 -13.36 -12.64
CA LEU A 44 5.58 -12.68 -12.90
C LEU A 44 6.03 -12.85 -14.34
N ARG A 45 5.80 -14.02 -14.95
CA ARG A 45 6.11 -14.26 -16.37
C ARG A 45 5.25 -13.41 -17.29
N GLN A 46 3.96 -13.30 -17.00
CA GLN A 46 3.01 -12.55 -17.82
C GLN A 46 3.20 -11.03 -17.70
N TRP A 47 3.24 -10.52 -16.47
CA TRP A 47 3.13 -9.08 -16.21
C TRP A 47 4.46 -8.41 -15.89
N ARG A 48 5.49 -9.18 -15.52
CA ARG A 48 6.82 -8.66 -15.16
C ARG A 48 6.81 -7.67 -13.99
N ILE A 49 5.73 -7.66 -13.22
CA ILE A 49 5.49 -6.78 -12.08
C ILE A 49 5.21 -7.64 -10.86
N GLY A 50 5.82 -7.30 -9.72
CA GLY A 50 5.58 -7.99 -8.45
C GLY A 50 4.19 -7.71 -7.88
N PHE A 51 3.61 -8.69 -7.18
CA PHE A 51 2.29 -8.56 -6.51
C PHE A 51 2.21 -7.36 -5.57
N GLY A 52 3.33 -6.94 -4.96
CA GLY A 52 3.37 -5.79 -4.06
C GLY A 52 2.91 -4.48 -4.71
N PHE A 53 3.09 -4.32 -6.03
CA PHE A 53 2.61 -3.13 -6.75
C PHE A 53 1.08 -3.11 -6.91
N MET A 54 0.43 -4.26 -6.86
CA MET A 54 -1.02 -4.40 -6.93
C MET A 54 -1.64 -4.67 -5.55
N GLY A 55 -0.86 -4.49 -4.49
CA GLY A 55 -1.31 -4.69 -3.12
C GLY A 55 -2.21 -3.56 -2.61
N GLU A 56 -2.88 -3.83 -1.49
CA GLU A 56 -3.83 -2.91 -0.87
C GLU A 56 -3.18 -1.74 -0.11
N GLN A 57 -1.85 -1.74 0.00
CA GLN A 57 -1.07 -0.73 0.74
C GLN A 57 -1.34 0.70 0.27
N GLY A 58 -1.60 0.89 -1.04
CA GLY A 58 -2.00 2.20 -1.57
C GLY A 58 -3.32 2.69 -0.99
N ALA A 59 -4.32 1.81 -0.88
CA ALA A 59 -5.62 2.15 -0.30
C ALA A 59 -5.53 2.40 1.21
N GLU A 60 -4.74 1.60 1.93
CA GLU A 60 -4.48 1.82 3.36
C GLU A 60 -3.83 3.19 3.63
N SER A 61 -2.89 3.60 2.78
CA SER A 61 -2.27 4.92 2.86
C SER A 61 -3.28 6.05 2.68
N VAL A 62 -4.19 5.92 1.70
CA VAL A 62 -5.29 6.88 1.48
C VAL A 62 -6.22 6.93 2.69
N HIS A 63 -6.58 5.79 3.28
CA HIS A 63 -7.39 5.75 4.50
C HIS A 63 -6.71 6.50 5.65
N ALA A 64 -5.41 6.28 5.85
CA ALA A 64 -4.64 6.99 6.88
C ALA A 64 -4.65 8.51 6.66
N ALA A 65 -4.45 8.95 5.41
CA ALA A 65 -4.47 10.37 5.06
C ALA A 65 -5.85 11.02 5.32
N ILE A 66 -6.93 10.36 4.90
CA ILE A 66 -8.30 10.83 5.15
C ILE A 66 -8.60 10.92 6.66
N ASN A 67 -8.19 9.92 7.43
CA ASN A 67 -8.36 9.91 8.89
C ASN A 67 -7.58 11.05 9.56
N HIS A 68 -6.42 11.42 9.02
CA HIS A 68 -5.65 12.57 9.50
C HIS A 68 -6.33 13.92 9.21
N ILE A 69 -6.98 14.05 8.06
CA ILE A 69 -7.65 15.30 7.62
C ILE A 69 -8.99 15.50 8.34
N THR A 70 -9.73 14.41 8.58
CA THR A 70 -11.13 14.44 9.07
C THR A 70 -11.36 15.29 10.33
N PRO A 71 -10.50 15.26 11.38
CA PRO A 71 -10.67 16.06 12.59
C PRO A 71 -10.83 17.56 12.32
N SER A 72 -10.16 18.10 11.30
CA SER A 72 -10.21 19.53 10.95
C SER A 72 -11.57 19.97 10.38
N TYR A 73 -12.43 19.04 9.99
CA TYR A 73 -13.73 19.31 9.36
C TYR A 73 -14.93 18.86 10.21
N LEU A 74 -14.70 18.34 11.42
CA LEU A 74 -15.77 17.83 12.30
C LEU A 74 -16.79 18.90 12.72
N ASN A 75 -16.41 20.17 12.68
CA ASN A 75 -17.27 21.31 12.96
C ASN A 75 -18.33 21.58 11.87
N ILE A 76 -18.24 20.96 10.70
CA ILE A 76 -19.25 21.08 9.63
C ILE A 76 -20.40 20.11 9.93
N PRO A 77 -21.62 20.56 10.26
CA PRO A 77 -22.72 19.67 10.67
C PRO A 77 -23.23 18.79 9.52
N ASP A 78 -23.31 19.35 8.32
CA ASP A 78 -23.75 18.62 7.14
C ASP A 78 -22.69 17.60 6.69
N ARG A 79 -23.11 16.35 6.57
CA ARG A 79 -22.21 15.22 6.26
C ARG A 79 -21.64 15.29 4.86
N VAL A 80 -22.43 15.77 3.89
CA VAL A 80 -22.01 15.84 2.48
C VAL A 80 -20.98 16.96 2.30
N GLN A 81 -21.23 18.13 2.88
CA GLN A 81 -20.27 19.24 2.87
C GLN A 81 -18.98 18.88 3.63
N ARG A 82 -19.09 18.16 4.76
CA ARG A 82 -17.91 17.66 5.49
C ARG A 82 -17.07 16.75 4.62
N LEU A 83 -17.69 15.74 4.00
CA LEU A 83 -16.98 14.79 3.13
C LEU A 83 -16.33 15.53 1.95
N LYS A 84 -17.05 16.45 1.31
CA LYS A 84 -16.50 17.29 0.23
C LYS A 84 -15.27 18.06 0.69
N GLY A 85 -15.30 18.68 1.87
CA GLY A 85 -14.16 19.39 2.44
C GLY A 85 -12.94 18.50 2.66
N VAL A 86 -13.14 17.32 3.25
CA VAL A 86 -12.09 16.32 3.47
C VAL A 86 -11.46 15.86 2.15
N LEU A 87 -12.29 15.54 1.15
CA LEU A 87 -11.82 15.08 -0.16
C LEU A 87 -11.07 16.17 -0.93
N MET A 88 -11.54 17.42 -0.88
CA MET A 88 -10.85 18.55 -1.49
C MET A 88 -9.47 18.79 -0.88
N GLU A 89 -9.35 18.69 0.45
CA GLU A 89 -8.06 18.84 1.12
C GLU A 89 -7.12 17.68 0.80
N HIS A 90 -7.61 16.43 0.79
CA HIS A 90 -6.82 15.29 0.36
C HIS A 90 -6.32 15.46 -1.09
N HIS A 91 -7.20 15.88 -2.00
CA HIS A 91 -6.83 16.15 -3.40
C HIS A 91 -5.74 17.21 -3.52
N ARG A 92 -5.85 18.30 -2.74
CA ARG A 92 -4.83 19.36 -2.69
C ARG A 92 -3.46 18.83 -2.25
N GLN A 93 -3.42 17.90 -1.30
CA GLN A 93 -2.16 17.34 -0.76
C GLN A 93 -1.47 16.38 -1.75
N ILE A 94 -2.23 15.67 -2.58
CA ILE A 94 -1.67 14.68 -3.52
C ILE A 94 -1.36 15.25 -4.90
N CYS A 95 -1.89 16.42 -5.26
CA CYS A 95 -1.68 17.06 -6.55
C CYS A 95 -0.33 17.82 -6.53
N PRO A 96 0.68 17.39 -7.31
CA PRO A 96 2.02 18.00 -7.28
C PRO A 96 2.00 19.48 -7.66
N GLU A 97 1.15 19.85 -8.63
CA GLU A 97 0.96 21.22 -9.10
C GLU A 97 0.46 22.12 -7.96
N LEU A 98 -0.52 21.65 -7.18
CA LEU A 98 -1.08 22.41 -6.06
C LEU A 98 -0.12 22.51 -4.87
N THR A 99 0.72 21.49 -4.67
CA THR A 99 1.77 21.51 -3.64
C THR A 99 2.82 22.57 -3.95
N SER A 100 3.18 22.74 -5.23
CA SER A 100 4.14 23.76 -5.67
C SER A 100 3.64 25.20 -5.45
N CYS A 101 2.32 25.41 -5.43
CA CYS A 101 1.70 26.70 -5.18
C CYS A 101 1.46 26.99 -3.69
N GLN A 102 1.80 26.08 -2.78
CA GLN A 102 1.56 26.27 -1.36
C GLN A 102 2.57 27.30 -0.78
N PRO A 103 2.10 28.42 -0.20
CA PRO A 103 3.00 29.42 0.36
C PRO A 103 3.78 28.83 1.55
N SER A 104 5.07 29.17 1.63
CA SER A 104 5.90 28.74 2.76
C SER A 104 5.42 29.41 4.04
N VAL A 105 4.90 28.60 4.97
CA VAL A 105 4.45 29.10 6.26
C VAL A 105 5.68 29.47 7.09
N LYS A 106 5.96 30.78 7.21
CA LYS A 106 7.00 31.28 8.11
C LYS A 106 6.58 30.99 9.56
N ARG A 107 7.15 29.95 10.15
CA ARG A 107 6.96 29.67 11.59
C ARG A 107 7.63 30.78 12.40
N ARG A 108 6.90 31.33 13.38
CA ARG A 108 7.44 32.34 14.29
C ARG A 108 8.56 31.72 15.12
N LYS A 109 9.76 32.32 15.12
CA LYS A 109 10.86 31.87 15.98
C LYS A 109 10.39 31.91 17.44
N LYS A 110 10.56 30.81 18.18
CA LYS A 110 10.41 30.82 19.64
C LYS A 110 11.43 31.82 20.20
N LYS A 111 11.00 32.72 21.08
CA LYS A 111 11.93 33.49 21.90
C LYS A 111 12.57 32.48 22.87
N GLU A 112 13.89 32.49 22.94
CA GLU A 112 14.62 31.87 24.03
C GLU A 112 14.43 32.79 25.25
N ASP A 113 13.93 32.22 26.35
CA ASP A 113 13.81 32.88 27.66
C ASP A 113 15.11 32.72 28.44
#